data_AF-B6VBB8-F1
#
_entry.id   AF-B6VBB8-F1
#
_cell.length_a   1.000
_cell.length_b   1.000
_cell.length_c   1.000
_cell.angle_alpha   90.00
_cell.angle_beta   90.00
_cell.angle_gamma   90.00
#
_symmetry.space_group_name_H-M   'P 1'
#
loop_
_entity.id
_entity.type
_entity.pdbx_description
1 polymer ?
#
loop_
_entity_poly.entity_id
_entity_poly.type
_entity_poly.pdbx_seq_one_letter_code
_entity_poly.pdbx_strand_id
1 'polypeptide(L)'
;MSDRSKYSLNGVYRCENFAQYVENNDFPEFPIGSAIGLDGWYIKFIISIEEDGTWVYPFIFHDRHPNIQVRLYFNVLKKDGSSSYKFGYEHLYGSVCF
;
A
#
# COMPACT_ATOMS: atom_id res chain seq x y z
N MET A 1 -3.49 14.64 18.21
CA MET A 1 -3.11 13.31 17.67
C MET A 1 -3.43 12.28 18.74
N SER A 2 -4.55 11.53 18.62
CA SER A 2 -5.04 10.63 19.69
C SER A 2 -5.81 9.39 19.17
N ASP A 3 -5.67 9.00 17.90
CA ASP A 3 -6.53 7.95 17.31
C ASP A 3 -5.69 6.88 16.58
N ARG A 4 -4.64 6.37 17.23
CA ARG A 4 -3.78 5.30 16.70
C ARG A 4 -4.30 3.87 16.96
N SER A 5 -5.55 3.68 17.38
CA SER A 5 -6.06 2.36 17.82
C SER A 5 -6.99 1.62 16.84
N LYS A 6 -7.17 2.07 15.59
CA LYS A 6 -8.14 1.45 14.67
C LYS A 6 -7.61 0.29 13.83
N TYR A 7 -6.30 0.21 13.60
CA TYR A 7 -5.69 -0.81 12.72
C TYR A 7 -4.59 -1.58 13.44
N SER A 8 -4.53 -2.89 13.20
CA SER A 8 -3.52 -3.79 13.78
C SER A 8 -2.10 -3.49 13.28
N LEU A 9 -1.97 -2.91 12.07
CA LEU A 9 -0.72 -2.41 11.52
C LEU A 9 -0.86 -0.91 11.21
N ASN A 10 0.11 -0.12 11.66
CA ASN A 10 0.22 1.30 11.32
C ASN A 10 1.68 1.66 11.07
N GLY A 11 1.95 2.38 9.99
CA GLY A 11 3.29 2.81 9.63
C GLY A 11 3.28 4.07 8.78
N VAL A 12 4.43 4.72 8.68
CA VAL A 12 4.68 5.80 7.72
C VAL A 12 5.88 5.39 6.88
N TYR A 13 5.72 5.38 5.58
CA TYR A 13 6.78 5.08 4.63
C TYR A 13 7.16 6.32 3.83
N ARG A 14 8.45 6.51 3.59
CA ARG A 14 9.00 7.59 2.76
C ARG A 14 9.66 6.98 1.54
N CYS A 15 9.09 7.25 0.36
CA CYS A 15 9.67 6.86 -0.92
C CYS A 15 10.61 7.96 -1.43
N GLU A 16 11.91 7.71 -1.43
CA GLU A 16 12.88 8.58 -2.11
C GLU A 16 13.00 8.15 -3.59
N ASN A 17 13.40 9.07 -4.47
CA ASN A 17 13.55 8.78 -5.91
C ASN A 17 12.29 8.23 -6.61
N PHE A 18 11.09 8.63 -6.15
CA PHE A 18 9.81 8.15 -6.66
C PHE A 18 9.71 8.19 -8.20
N ALA A 19 10.14 9.28 -8.83
CA ALA A 19 10.12 9.42 -10.30
C ALA A 19 10.94 8.33 -11.00
N GLN A 20 12.12 8.00 -10.48
CA GLN A 20 12.98 6.95 -11.02
C GLN A 20 12.32 5.58 -10.91
N TYR A 21 11.63 5.30 -9.80
CA TYR A 21 10.90 4.04 -9.64
C TYR A 21 9.68 3.94 -10.56
N VAL A 22 9.01 5.06 -10.84
CA VAL A 22 7.93 5.11 -11.86
C VAL A 22 8.49 4.79 -13.24
N GLU A 23 9.58 5.46 -13.64
CA GLU A 23 10.20 5.27 -14.96
C GLU A 23 10.67 3.82 -15.17
N ASN A 24 11.25 3.20 -14.14
CA ASN A 24 11.77 1.84 -14.22
C ASN A 24 10.72 0.75 -13.90
N ASN A 25 9.53 1.14 -13.45
CA ASN A 25 8.51 0.23 -12.90
C ASN A 25 9.08 -0.75 -11.85
N ASP A 26 9.97 -0.26 -10.99
CA ASP A 26 10.73 -1.08 -10.05
C ASP A 26 10.64 -0.53 -8.62
N PHE A 27 9.42 -0.50 -8.08
CA PHE A 27 9.23 -0.06 -6.71
C PHE A 27 9.78 -1.09 -5.70
N PRO A 28 10.47 -0.63 -4.64
CA PRO A 28 10.91 -1.52 -3.58
C PRO A 28 9.71 -2.07 -2.79
N GLU A 29 9.93 -3.22 -2.16
CA GLU A 29 9.00 -3.81 -1.20
C GLU A 29 9.20 -3.17 0.18
N PHE A 30 8.09 -2.92 0.87
CA PHE A 30 8.08 -2.35 2.21
C PHE A 30 7.52 -3.35 3.21
N PRO A 31 8.37 -4.09 3.93
CA PRO A 31 7.92 -5.03 4.94
C PRO A 31 7.12 -4.30 6.02
N ILE A 32 5.89 -4.75 6.25
CA ILE A 32 5.04 -4.27 7.36
C ILE A 32 4.94 -5.29 8.49
N GLY A 33 5.54 -6.48 8.29
CA GLY A 33 5.75 -7.49 9.31
C GLY A 33 4.62 -8.51 9.38
N SER A 34 4.17 -8.79 10.61
CA SER A 34 3.23 -9.85 10.93
C SER A 34 1.84 -9.30 11.22
N ALA A 35 0.83 -9.83 10.56
CA ALA A 35 -0.57 -9.50 10.82
C ALA A 35 -1.49 -10.69 10.57
N ILE A 36 -2.55 -10.78 11.37
CA ILE A 36 -3.60 -11.79 11.23
C ILE A 36 -3.00 -13.22 11.34
N GLY A 37 -1.97 -13.38 12.18
CA GLY A 37 -1.27 -14.66 12.38
C GLY A 37 -0.39 -15.09 11.21
N LEU A 38 -0.13 -14.20 10.25
CA LEU A 38 0.72 -14.46 9.09
C LEU A 38 1.90 -13.48 9.06
N ASP A 39 3.10 -14.01 8.81
CA ASP A 39 4.34 -13.25 8.66
C ASP A 39 4.63 -13.03 7.18
N GLY A 40 5.25 -11.89 6.86
CA GLY A 40 5.68 -11.58 5.48
C GLY A 40 4.71 -10.71 4.71
N TRP A 41 3.94 -9.88 5.41
CA TRP A 41 3.20 -8.81 4.75
C TRP A 41 4.15 -7.69 4.32
N TYR A 42 3.94 -7.18 3.11
CA TYR A 42 4.63 -5.99 2.61
C TYR A 42 3.71 -5.13 1.76
N ILE A 43 4.08 -3.87 1.58
CA ILE A 43 3.44 -2.93 0.65
C ILE A 43 4.39 -2.73 -0.52
N LYS A 44 3.84 -2.64 -1.72
CA LYS A 44 4.58 -2.19 -2.91
C LYS A 44 3.67 -1.29 -3.75
N PHE A 45 4.24 -0.29 -4.39
CA PHE A 45 3.48 0.52 -5.35
C PHE A 45 3.33 -0.25 -6.66
N ILE A 46 2.15 -0.18 -7.25
CA ILE A 46 1.83 -0.73 -8.57
C ILE A 46 1.52 0.44 -9.51
N ILE A 47 1.88 0.26 -10.78
CA ILE A 47 1.52 1.17 -11.87
C ILE A 47 0.33 0.58 -12.64
N SER A 48 -0.74 1.36 -12.80
CA SER A 48 -1.82 1.09 -13.76
C SER A 48 -1.75 2.09 -14.89
N ILE A 49 -1.83 1.62 -16.13
CA ILE A 49 -1.88 2.47 -17.33
C ILE A 49 -3.29 2.37 -17.87
N GLU A 50 -4.02 3.48 -17.80
CA GLU A 50 -5.41 3.61 -18.22
C GLU A 50 -5.51 4.67 -19.32
N GLU A 51 -6.65 4.76 -19.99
CA GLU A 51 -6.85 5.71 -21.10
C GLU A 51 -6.63 7.17 -20.69
N ASP A 52 -6.87 7.51 -19.42
CA ASP A 52 -6.77 8.85 -18.86
C ASP A 52 -5.42 9.17 -18.23
N GLY A 53 -4.52 8.20 -18.12
CA GLY A 53 -3.17 8.42 -17.62
C GLY A 53 -2.53 7.23 -16.92
N THR A 54 -1.42 7.53 -16.24
CA THR A 54 -0.66 6.56 -15.44
C THR A 54 -0.93 6.80 -13.96
N TRP A 55 -1.46 5.77 -13.30
CA TRP A 55 -1.80 5.79 -11.89
C TRP A 55 -0.78 4.97 -11.11
N VAL A 56 -0.33 5.53 -9.98
CA VAL A 56 0.57 4.84 -9.05
C VAL A 56 -0.11 4.78 -7.69
N TYR A 57 -0.33 3.57 -7.18
CA TYR A 57 -1.04 3.37 -5.92
C TYR A 57 -0.40 2.24 -5.09
N PRO A 58 -0.47 2.32 -3.76
CA PRO A 58 0.05 1.29 -2.88
C PRO A 58 -0.85 0.05 -2.93
N PHE A 59 -0.23 -1.12 -2.90
CA PHE A 59 -0.92 -2.39 -2.79
C PHE A 59 -0.26 -3.24 -1.71
N ILE A 60 -1.07 -4.05 -1.01
CA ILE A 60 -0.58 -4.96 0.01
C ILE A 60 -0.37 -6.34 -0.60
N PHE A 61 0.75 -6.95 -0.29
CA PHE A 61 1.13 -8.26 -0.76
C PHE A 61 1.48 -9.17 0.41
N HIS A 62 1.40 -10.46 0.13
CA HIS A 62 1.85 -11.53 1.01
C HIS A 62 2.22 -12.73 0.14
N ASP A 63 3.41 -13.30 0.34
CA ASP A 63 3.99 -14.33 -0.55
C ASP A 63 3.12 -15.58 -0.70
N ARG A 64 2.31 -15.89 0.31
CA ARG A 64 1.41 -17.06 0.31
C ARG A 64 0.04 -16.81 -0.29
N HIS A 65 -0.27 -15.59 -0.74
CA HIS A 65 -1.58 -15.19 -1.27
C HIS A 65 -2.77 -15.73 -0.44
N PRO A 66 -2.82 -15.45 0.87
CA PRO A 66 -3.85 -15.98 1.74
C PRO A 66 -5.23 -15.45 1.32
N ASN A 67 -6.23 -16.32 1.31
CA ASN A 67 -7.61 -15.91 1.08
C ASN A 67 -8.19 -15.33 2.39
N ILE A 68 -7.90 -14.06 2.63
CA ILE A 68 -8.39 -13.33 3.80
C ILE A 68 -8.96 -11.98 3.39
N GLN A 69 -9.89 -11.50 4.20
CA GLN A 69 -10.44 -10.16 4.05
C GLN A 69 -9.70 -9.19 4.95
N VAL A 70 -9.17 -8.12 4.36
CA VAL A 70 -8.46 -7.06 5.06
C VAL A 70 -9.11 -5.70 4.83
N ARG A 71 -9.09 -4.85 5.85
CA ARG A 71 -9.44 -3.44 5.75
C ARG A 71 -8.15 -2.62 5.81
N LEU A 72 -7.96 -1.78 4.80
CA LEU A 72 -6.72 -1.03 4.61
C LEU A 72 -7.06 0.46 4.44
N TYR A 73 -6.18 1.29 4.98
CA TYR A 73 -6.26 2.73 4.80
C TYR A 73 -4.89 3.25 4.39
N PHE A 74 -4.82 3.87 3.21
CA PHE A 74 -3.63 4.52 2.71
C PHE A 74 -3.82 6.03 2.68
N ASN A 75 -2.78 6.76 3.09
CA ASN A 75 -2.76 8.20 3.06
C ASN A 75 -1.41 8.69 2.54
N VAL A 76 -1.44 9.56 1.53
CA VAL A 76 -0.25 10.21 1.01
C VAL A 76 -0.07 11.55 1.70
N LEU A 77 1.07 11.73 2.35
CA LEU A 77 1.42 12.97 3.05
C LEU A 77 2.22 13.90 2.12
N LYS A 78 1.87 15.18 2.13
CA LYS A 78 2.65 16.24 1.50
C LYS A 78 3.87 16.59 2.35
N LYS A 79 4.79 17.38 1.79
CA LYS A 79 5.99 17.87 2.49
C LYS A 79 5.69 18.66 3.77
N ASP A 80 4.54 19.33 3.83
CA ASP A 80 4.07 20.08 5.01
C ASP A 80 3.38 19.19 6.06
N GLY A 81 3.29 17.87 5.82
CA GLY A 81 2.63 16.91 6.70
C GLY A 81 1.11 16.83 6.53
N SER A 82 0.51 17.65 5.66
CA SER A 82 -0.91 17.56 5.34
C SER A 82 -1.22 16.35 4.45
N SER A 83 -2.46 15.84 4.54
CA SER A 83 -2.93 14.74 3.69
C SER A 83 -3.26 15.27 2.29
N SER A 84 -2.64 14.68 1.26
CA SER A 84 -2.94 14.99 -0.14
C SER A 84 -4.02 14.10 -0.71
N TYR A 85 -4.09 12.84 -0.25
CA TYR A 85 -4.90 11.82 -0.88
C TYR A 85 -5.19 10.70 0.11
N LYS A 86 -6.45 10.26 0.15
CA LYS A 86 -6.95 9.21 1.05
C LYS A 86 -7.57 8.13 0.20
N PHE A 87 -7.06 6.90 0.30
CA PHE A 87 -7.59 5.75 -0.40
C PHE A 87 -7.97 4.66 0.62
N GLY A 88 -9.20 4.18 0.57
CA GLY A 88 -9.71 3.15 1.47
C GLY A 88 -10.39 2.05 0.67
N TYR A 89 -9.96 0.80 0.88
CA TYR A 89 -10.68 -0.38 0.41
C TYR A 89 -11.35 -1.05 1.62
N GLU A 90 -12.66 -1.21 1.58
CA GLU A 90 -13.39 -1.84 2.68
C GLU A 90 -13.41 -3.37 2.58
N HIS A 91 -13.25 -3.95 1.39
CA HIS A 91 -13.24 -5.41 1.20
C HIS A 91 -12.42 -5.76 -0.06
N LEU A 92 -11.18 -6.25 0.12
CA LEU A 92 -10.51 -7.02 -0.92
C LEU A 92 -10.98 -8.47 -0.78
N TYR A 93 -11.84 -8.93 -1.70
CA TYR A 93 -12.07 -10.34 -1.97
C TYR A 93 -11.23 -10.71 -3.19
N GLY A 94 -10.42 -11.76 -3.08
CA GLY A 94 -9.90 -12.43 -4.28
C GLY A 94 -8.47 -12.94 -4.15
N SER A 95 -8.31 -14.21 -4.52
CA SER A 95 -7.11 -14.70 -5.19
C SER A 95 -6.74 -13.72 -6.31
N VAL A 96 -5.59 -13.07 -6.23
CA VAL A 96 -5.05 -12.26 -7.32
C VAL A 96 -3.83 -13.00 -7.85
N CYS A 97 -4.07 -13.83 -8.86
CA CYS A 97 -3.09 -14.18 -9.87
C CYS A 97 -3.36 -13.27 -11.09
N PHE A 98 -2.27 -12.76 -11.66
CA PHE A 98 -2.09 -11.88 -12.83
C PHE A 98 -3.30 -11.65 -13.76
#